data_AF-G9YG43-F1
#
_entry.id   AF-G9YG43-F1
#
_cell.length_a   1.000
_cell.length_b   1.000
_cell.length_c   1.000
_cell.angle_alpha   90.00
_cell.angle_beta   90.00
_cell.angle_gamma   90.00
#
_symmetry.space_group_name_H-M   'P 1'
#
loop_
_entity.id
_entity.type
_entity.pdbx_description
1 polymer ?
#
loop_
_entity_poly.entity_id
_entity_poly.type
_entity_poly.pdbx_seq_one_letter_code
_entity_poly.pdbx_strand_id
1 'polypeptide(L)'
;MSVSDVKRALAGYGVDPFEEEQAILQKINASDGMPTYVAEAYDLYIDGKKQPKRVLGKDGKLYLPAQILATALGCDLMWNNRDGVLTTSRGKAPGIVRSGILYVDDSFVNELFPLNGMLKPNLIYDMKRTNSK
;
A
#
# COMPACT_ATOMS: atom_id res chain seq x y z
N MET A 1 -2.71 -18.44 21.75
CA MET A 1 -2.07 -17.80 20.57
C MET A 1 -1.43 -16.49 21.04
N SER A 2 -0.16 -16.24 20.71
CA SER A 2 0.51 -14.98 21.11
C SER A 2 0.49 -13.94 19.98
N VAL A 3 0.62 -12.65 20.34
CA VAL A 3 0.82 -11.54 19.37
C VAL A 3 1.97 -11.85 18.40
N SER A 4 3.02 -12.49 18.91
CA SER A 4 4.21 -12.86 18.15
C SER A 4 3.94 -13.94 17.09
N ASP A 5 3.06 -14.90 17.37
CA ASP A 5 2.69 -15.95 16.41
C ASP A 5 1.85 -15.39 15.25
N VAL A 6 0.97 -14.43 15.56
CA VAL A 6 0.15 -13.73 14.55
C VAL A 6 1.02 -12.81 13.69
N LYS A 7 1.93 -12.02 14.30
CA LYS A 7 2.90 -11.20 13.55
C LYS A 7 3.77 -12.07 12.63
N ARG A 8 4.24 -13.23 13.10
CA ARG A 8 5.03 -14.17 12.28
C ARG A 8 4.25 -14.74 11.10
N ALA A 9 2.95 -15.01 11.25
CA ALA A 9 2.10 -15.46 10.16
C ALA A 9 1.85 -14.35 9.12
N LEU A 10 1.60 -13.11 9.57
CA LEU A 10 1.31 -11.96 8.71
C LEU A 10 2.54 -11.39 7.99
N ALA A 11 3.73 -11.52 8.58
CA ALA A 11 5.01 -11.17 7.95
C ALA A 11 5.22 -11.93 6.63
N GLY A 12 4.74 -13.17 6.53
CA GLY A 12 4.78 -13.98 5.31
C GLY A 12 3.87 -13.45 4.19
N TYR A 13 2.84 -12.65 4.51
CA TYR A 13 1.90 -12.06 3.56
C TYR A 13 2.20 -10.60 3.21
N GLY A 14 3.19 -9.98 3.87
CA GLY A 14 3.61 -8.61 3.61
C GLY A 14 2.62 -7.53 4.07
N VAL A 15 1.70 -7.87 4.98
CA VAL A 15 0.66 -6.97 5.54
C VAL A 15 1.03 -6.35 6.89
N ASP A 16 2.24 -6.67 7.40
CA ASP A 16 2.89 -6.03 8.55
C ASP A 16 2.73 -4.49 8.62
N PRO A 17 2.58 -3.75 7.50
CA PRO A 17 2.44 -2.31 7.58
C PRO A 17 1.14 -1.73 8.16
N PHE A 18 0.10 -2.54 8.36
CA PHE A 18 -1.24 -2.04 8.72
C PHE A 18 -1.74 -2.50 10.09
N GLU A 19 -0.95 -3.27 10.81
CA GLU A 19 -1.34 -3.83 12.11
C GLU A 19 -0.66 -3.04 13.25
N GLU A 20 -1.43 -2.18 13.91
CA GLU A 20 -1.00 -1.61 15.20
C GLU A 20 -1.15 -2.66 16.31
N GLU A 21 -0.15 -2.76 17.19
CA GLU A 21 -0.06 -3.77 18.25
C GLU A 21 -1.28 -3.84 19.16
N GLN A 22 -1.96 -2.70 19.37
CA GLN A 22 -3.21 -2.63 20.15
C GLN A 22 -4.39 -3.32 19.45
N ALA A 23 -4.45 -3.31 18.12
CA ALA A 23 -5.46 -4.06 17.37
C ALA A 23 -5.24 -5.58 17.50
N ILE A 24 -3.98 -6.03 17.59
CA ILE A 24 -3.64 -7.44 17.83
C ILE A 24 -3.99 -7.86 19.26
N LEU A 25 -3.80 -6.99 20.25
CA LEU A 25 -4.17 -7.26 21.65
C LEU A 25 -5.68 -7.30 21.89
N GLN A 26 -6.45 -6.42 21.23
CA GLN A 26 -7.92 -6.49 21.26
C GLN A 26 -8.44 -7.80 20.62
N LYS A 27 -7.77 -8.31 19.56
CA LYS A 27 -8.09 -9.59 18.89
C LYS A 27 -7.87 -10.82 19.77
N ILE A 28 -6.86 -10.83 20.65
CA ILE A 28 -6.64 -11.95 21.60
C ILE A 28 -7.73 -11.98 22.66
N ASN A 29 -8.21 -10.82 23.10
CA ASN A 29 -9.22 -10.72 24.17
C ASN A 29 -10.66 -10.91 23.69
N ALA A 30 -10.98 -10.73 22.40
CA ALA A 30 -12.35 -10.86 21.86
C ALA A 30 -12.80 -12.32 21.62
N SER A 31 -11.86 -13.26 21.39
CA SER A 31 -12.07 -14.73 21.34
C SER A 31 -13.36 -15.22 20.66
N ASP A 32 -13.65 -14.73 19.47
CA ASP A 32 -14.75 -15.17 18.60
C ASP A 32 -14.25 -15.69 17.24
N GLY A 33 -12.92 -15.79 17.05
CA GLY A 33 -12.30 -16.55 15.96
C GLY A 33 -12.54 -15.99 14.54
N MET A 34 -13.18 -14.83 14.42
CA MET A 34 -13.49 -14.17 13.16
C MET A 34 -12.49 -13.02 12.91
N PRO A 35 -11.72 -13.02 11.81
CA PRO A 35 -10.76 -11.97 11.53
C PRO A 35 -11.48 -10.66 11.21
N THR A 36 -11.42 -9.69 12.12
CA THR A 36 -11.86 -8.32 11.83
C THR A 36 -10.84 -7.65 10.91
N TYR A 37 -11.16 -7.68 9.61
CA TYR A 37 -10.69 -6.81 8.53
C TYR A 37 -9.17 -6.75 8.27
N VAL A 38 -8.66 -7.81 7.62
CA VAL A 38 -7.36 -7.80 6.94
C VAL A 38 -7.51 -6.92 5.69
N ALA A 39 -6.70 -5.86 5.55
CA ALA A 39 -6.61 -5.11 4.29
C ALA A 39 -6.31 -6.11 3.15
N GLU A 40 -7.08 -6.07 2.07
CA GLU A 40 -6.84 -6.94 0.92
C GLU A 40 -5.47 -6.61 0.33
N ALA A 41 -4.64 -7.62 0.06
CA ALA A 41 -3.29 -7.39 -0.43
C ALA A 41 -3.15 -7.91 -1.86
N TYR A 42 -2.66 -7.05 -2.75
CA TYR A 42 -2.53 -7.31 -4.18
C TYR A 42 -1.07 -7.26 -4.59
N ASP A 43 -0.62 -8.27 -5.33
CA ASP A 43 0.71 -8.26 -5.91
C ASP A 43 0.82 -7.10 -6.92
N LEU A 44 1.75 -6.19 -6.65
CA LEU A 44 1.98 -5.01 -7.49
C LEU A 44 2.94 -5.36 -8.63
N TYR A 45 2.51 -5.10 -9.85
CA TYR A 45 3.35 -5.14 -11.05
C TYR A 45 3.46 -3.75 -11.64
N ILE A 46 4.67 -3.34 -12.02
CA ILE A 46 4.94 -2.11 -12.77
C ILE A 46 5.67 -2.51 -14.04
N ASP A 47 5.06 -2.25 -15.19
CA ASP A 47 5.55 -2.64 -16.50
C ASP A 47 5.91 -4.14 -16.59
N GLY A 48 5.09 -4.99 -15.97
CA GLY A 48 5.30 -6.44 -15.96
C GLY A 48 6.34 -6.94 -14.96
N LYS A 49 7.01 -6.05 -14.21
CA LYS A 49 7.94 -6.44 -13.13
C LYS A 49 7.22 -6.43 -11.78
N LYS A 50 7.23 -7.57 -11.10
CA LYS A 50 6.73 -7.71 -9.73
C LYS A 50 7.54 -6.83 -8.77
N GLN A 51 6.84 -6.09 -7.93
CA GLN A 51 7.43 -5.22 -6.93
C GLN A 51 7.53 -5.89 -5.56
N PRO A 52 8.47 -5.47 -4.70
CA PRO A 52 8.67 -6.09 -3.39
C PRO A 52 7.59 -5.75 -2.36
N LYS A 53 6.73 -4.76 -2.62
CA LYS A 53 5.60 -4.38 -1.77
C LYS A 53 4.29 -4.48 -2.55
N ARG A 54 3.21 -4.70 -1.80
CA ARG A 54 1.86 -4.92 -2.32
C ARG A 54 1.02 -3.64 -2.30
N VAL A 55 0.01 -3.61 -3.16
CA VAL A 55 -1.10 -2.64 -3.05
C VAL A 55 -2.06 -3.16 -1.99
N LEU A 56 -2.65 -2.25 -1.22
CA LEU A 56 -3.48 -2.60 -0.08
C LEU A 56 -4.88 -2.02 -0.23
N GLY A 57 -5.90 -2.86 -0.15
CA GLY A 57 -7.30 -2.52 -0.24
C GLY A 57 -7.92 -2.34 1.14
N LYS A 58 -8.58 -1.21 1.36
CA LYS A 58 -9.36 -0.94 2.57
C LYS A 58 -10.55 -0.03 2.26
N ASP A 59 -11.73 -0.40 2.74
CA ASP A 59 -12.97 0.38 2.59
C ASP A 59 -13.27 0.74 1.13
N GLY A 60 -13.01 -0.19 0.21
CA GLY A 60 -13.20 -0.01 -1.25
C GLY A 60 -12.15 0.86 -1.94
N LYS A 61 -11.12 1.33 -1.22
CA LYS A 61 -10.01 2.12 -1.77
C LYS A 61 -8.75 1.28 -1.87
N LEU A 62 -7.94 1.54 -2.89
CA LEU A 62 -6.64 0.91 -3.06
C LEU A 62 -5.53 1.90 -2.74
N TYR A 63 -4.56 1.46 -1.95
CA TYR A 63 -3.44 2.24 -1.48
C TYR A 63 -2.13 1.67 -2.02
N LEU A 64 -1.41 2.47 -2.80
CA LEU A 64 -0.17 2.06 -3.45
C LEU A 64 1.06 2.59 -2.70
N PRO A 65 2.12 1.79 -2.53
CA PRO A 65 3.34 2.21 -1.86
C PRO A 65 4.11 3.23 -2.73
N ALA A 66 3.95 4.52 -2.43
CA ALA A 66 4.44 5.62 -3.26
C ALA A 66 5.97 5.60 -3.45
N GLN A 67 6.74 5.19 -2.43
CA GLN A 67 8.20 5.07 -2.52
C GLN A 67 8.63 4.00 -3.54
N ILE A 68 7.87 2.92 -3.67
CA ILE A 68 8.14 1.86 -4.64
C ILE A 68 7.84 2.34 -6.06
N LEU A 69 6.75 3.09 -6.24
CA LEU A 69 6.43 3.72 -7.53
C LEU A 69 7.54 4.70 -7.95
N ALA A 70 7.96 5.57 -7.03
CA ALA A 70 9.05 6.53 -7.25
C ALA A 70 10.36 5.84 -7.63
N THR A 71 10.72 4.77 -6.90
CA THR A 71 11.92 3.96 -7.19
C THR A 71 11.85 3.29 -8.56
N ALA A 72 10.71 2.70 -8.92
CA ALA A 72 10.51 2.04 -10.21
C ALA A 72 10.56 3.03 -11.40
N LEU A 73 10.23 4.30 -11.15
CA LEU A 73 10.29 5.38 -12.12
C LEU A 73 11.59 6.19 -12.10
N GLY A 74 12.44 5.99 -11.09
CA GLY A 74 13.67 6.75 -10.91
C GLY A 74 13.43 8.25 -10.65
N CYS A 75 12.37 8.59 -9.92
CA CYS A 75 12.05 9.98 -9.58
C CYS A 75 12.05 10.24 -8.07
N ASP A 76 12.22 11.50 -7.69
CA ASP A 76 12.19 11.90 -6.29
C ASP A 76 10.76 11.92 -5.72
N LEU A 77 10.64 11.56 -4.45
CA LEU A 77 9.40 11.63 -3.67
C LEU A 77 9.67 12.33 -2.34
N MET A 78 8.95 13.41 -2.08
CA MET A 78 8.99 14.13 -0.81
C MET A 78 7.71 13.86 -0.01
N TRP A 79 7.86 13.82 1.32
CA TRP A 79 6.76 13.72 2.27
C TRP A 79 6.71 14.93 3.19
N ASN A 80 5.57 15.60 3.23
CA ASN A 80 5.28 16.63 4.21
C ASN A 80 4.36 16.06 5.30
N ASN A 81 4.95 15.72 6.45
CA ASN A 81 4.23 15.12 7.57
C ASN A 81 3.23 16.07 8.25
N ARG A 82 3.43 17.40 8.13
CA ARG A 82 2.52 18.38 8.73
C ARG A 82 1.19 18.40 7.99
N ASP A 83 1.26 18.37 6.66
CA ASP A 83 0.09 18.58 5.80
C ASP A 83 -0.47 17.26 5.23
N GLY A 84 0.25 16.14 5.41
CA GLY A 84 -0.18 14.85 4.91
C GLY A 84 -0.02 14.70 3.39
N VAL A 85 0.98 15.35 2.79
CA VAL A 85 1.09 15.51 1.33
C VAL A 85 2.37 14.87 0.79
N LEU A 86 2.21 14.07 -0.26
CA LEU A 86 3.26 13.55 -1.12
C LEU A 86 3.53 14.55 -2.26
N THR A 87 4.79 14.71 -2.65
CA THR A 87 5.19 15.59 -3.76
C THR A 87 6.24 14.93 -4.63
N THR A 88 6.04 14.98 -5.95
CA THR A 88 7.03 14.64 -6.98
C THR A 88 7.24 15.85 -7.89
N SER A 89 8.12 15.74 -8.89
CA SER A 89 8.24 16.76 -9.94
C SER A 89 6.98 16.92 -10.79
N ARG A 90 6.07 15.93 -10.78
CA ARG A 90 4.83 15.95 -11.55
C ARG A 90 3.69 16.67 -10.82
N GLY A 91 3.61 16.52 -9.50
CA GLY A 91 2.47 17.04 -8.76
C GLY A 91 2.50 16.71 -7.27
N LYS A 92 1.34 16.89 -6.63
CA LYS A 92 1.13 16.67 -5.21
C LYS A 92 -0.18 15.93 -4.99
N ALA A 93 -0.22 15.07 -3.98
CA ALA A 93 -1.44 14.38 -3.58
C ALA A 93 -1.43 14.05 -2.08
N PRO A 94 -2.61 13.87 -1.45
CA PRO A 94 -2.70 13.33 -0.11
C PRO A 94 -2.03 11.96 0.00
N GLY A 95 -1.33 11.72 1.10
CA GLY A 95 -0.72 10.44 1.41
C GLY A 95 -0.95 10.02 2.86
N ILE A 96 -0.71 8.75 3.14
CA ILE A 96 -0.76 8.20 4.50
C ILE A 96 0.50 7.40 4.81
N VAL A 97 0.90 7.39 6.07
CA VAL A 97 2.00 6.54 6.57
C VAL A 97 1.41 5.31 7.26
N ARG A 98 1.88 4.12 6.89
CA ARG A 98 1.49 2.84 7.51
C ARG A 98 2.73 1.97 7.67
N SER A 99 3.06 1.63 8.93
CA SER A 99 4.36 1.13 9.42
C SER A 99 5.58 1.64 8.63
N GLY A 100 5.70 2.96 8.57
CA GLY A 100 6.85 3.62 7.95
C GLY A 100 6.87 3.63 6.42
N ILE A 101 5.86 3.07 5.75
CA ILE A 101 5.70 3.14 4.29
C ILE A 101 4.68 4.22 3.94
N LEU A 102 5.03 5.05 2.96
CA LEU A 102 4.15 6.06 2.40
C LEU A 102 3.24 5.46 1.34
N TYR A 103 1.94 5.67 1.49
CA TYR A 103 0.92 5.24 0.54
C TYR A 103 0.16 6.41 -0.04
N VAL A 104 -0.27 6.25 -1.29
CA VAL A 104 -1.19 7.13 -2.00
C VAL A 104 -2.40 6.32 -2.44
N ASP A 105 -3.59 6.92 -2.40
CA ASP A 105 -4.80 6.33 -2.98
C ASP A 105 -4.66 6.21 -4.51
N ASP A 106 -5.15 5.12 -5.09
CA ASP A 106 -5.00 4.84 -6.52
C ASP A 106 -5.56 5.93 -7.43
N SER A 107 -6.62 6.60 -6.97
CA SER A 107 -7.25 7.72 -7.69
C SER A 107 -6.31 8.91 -7.90
N PHE A 108 -5.29 9.10 -7.05
CA PHE A 108 -4.33 10.20 -7.14
C PHE A 108 -2.98 9.79 -7.75
N VAL A 109 -2.78 8.51 -8.05
CA VAL A 109 -1.47 8.02 -8.54
C VAL A 109 -1.04 8.76 -9.79
N ASN A 110 -1.95 9.02 -10.73
CA ASN A 110 -1.61 9.70 -11.98
C ASN A 110 -1.18 11.17 -11.78
N GLU A 111 -1.53 11.79 -10.65
CA GLU A 111 -1.11 13.15 -10.31
C GLU A 111 0.36 13.21 -9.86
N LEU A 112 0.84 12.13 -9.22
CA LEU A 112 2.22 12.02 -8.74
C LEU A 112 3.15 11.31 -9.74
N PHE A 113 2.62 10.35 -10.49
CA PHE A 113 3.39 9.45 -11.34
C PHE A 113 2.69 9.30 -12.70
N PRO A 114 3.41 9.22 -13.83
CA PRO A 114 2.81 8.95 -15.14
C PRO A 114 2.47 7.46 -15.28
N LEU A 115 1.65 6.94 -14.36
CA LEU A 115 1.21 5.54 -14.29
C LEU A 115 -0.31 5.48 -14.29
N ASN A 116 -0.85 4.47 -14.95
CA ASN A 116 -2.23 4.02 -14.75
C ASN A 116 -2.21 2.58 -14.25
N GLY A 117 -3.12 2.26 -13.35
CA GLY A 117 -3.26 0.93 -12.76
C GLY A 117 -4.61 0.31 -13.09
N MET A 118 -4.64 -1.03 -13.07
CA MET A 118 -5.87 -1.80 -13.17
C MET A 118 -5.79 -3.01 -12.26
N LEU A 119 -6.84 -3.23 -11.48
CA LEU A 119 -7.01 -4.47 -10.74
C LEU A 119 -7.37 -5.59 -11.71
N LYS A 120 -6.56 -6.66 -11.70
CA LYS A 120 -6.76 -7.88 -12.48
C LYS A 120 -7.26 -9.00 -11.56
N PRO A 121 -7.82 -10.09 -12.13
CA PRO A 121 -8.08 -11.32 -11.38
C PRO A 121 -6.83 -11.83 -10.66
N ASN A 122 -7.02 -12.73 -9.69
CA ASN A 122 -5.95 -13.37 -8.91
C ASN A 122 -5.11 -12.40 -8.04
N LEU A 123 -5.75 -11.35 -7.52
CA LEU A 123 -5.14 -10.39 -6.60
C LEU A 123 -3.91 -9.68 -7.20
N ILE A 124 -3.96 -9.32 -8.49
CA ILE A 124 -2.87 -8.61 -9.17
C ILE A 124 -3.30 -7.16 -9.42
N TYR A 125 -2.50 -6.20 -9.00
CA TYR A 125 -2.61 -4.82 -9.43
C TYR A 125 -1.51 -4.51 -10.44
N ASP A 126 -1.87 -4.38 -11.71
CA ASP A 126 -0.92 -4.16 -12.80
C ASP A 126 -0.92 -2.69 -13.20
N MET A 127 0.27 -2.10 -13.24
CA MET A 127 0.51 -0.72 -13.59
C MET A 127 1.36 -0.60 -14.85
N LYS A 128 1.01 0.38 -15.67
CA LYS A 128 1.74 0.72 -16.90
C LYS A 128 2.02 2.20 -16.96
N ARG A 129 3.17 2.56 -17.53
CA ARG A 129 3.46 3.95 -17.89
C ARG A 129 2.40 4.46 -18.85
N THR A 130 1.88 5.66 -18.59
CA THR A 130 1.01 6.35 -19.54
C THR A 130 1.90 6.86 -20.66
N ASN A 131 1.61 6.50 -21.92
CA ASN A 131 2.28 7.12 -23.05
C ASN A 131 2.04 8.63 -22.98
N SER A 132 3.14 9.40 -22.98
CA SER A 132 3.08 10.84 -23.23
C SER A 132 2.39 11.04 -24.58
N LYS A 133 1.31 11.83 -24.60
CA LYS A 133 0.85 12.43 -25.85
C LYS A 133 1.86 13.46 -26.32
#